data_AF-A0A7C2IXC4-F1
#
_entry.id   AF-A0A7C2IXC4-F1
#
_cell.length_a   1.000
_cell.length_b   1.000
_cell.length_c   1.000
_cell.angle_alpha   90.00
_cell.angle_beta   90.00
_cell.angle_gamma   90.00
#
_symmetry.space_group_name_H-M   'P 1'
#
loop_
_entity.id
_entity.type
_entity.pdbx_description
1 polymer ?
#
loop_
_entity_poly.entity_id
_entity_poly.type
_entity_poly.pdbx_seq_one_letter_code
_entity_poly.pdbx_strand_id
1 'polypeptide(L)' 'MEDRGVWRGVIEAYREFLPVSDRTPVITLLEGDTPLI' A
#
# COMPACT_ATOMS: atom_id res chain seq x y z
N MET A 1 -1.81 5.30 21.32
CA MET A 1 -2.18 5.00 19.93
C MET A 1 -0.97 4.32 19.34
N GLU A 2 -1.06 3.02 19.07
CA GLU A 2 0.07 2.26 18.53
C GLU A 2 0.58 2.91 17.25
N ASP A 3 1.89 3.04 17.16
CA ASP A 3 2.61 3.40 15.94
C ASP A 3 2.43 2.24 14.95
N ARG A 4 1.25 2.18 14.31
CA ARG A 4 1.06 1.38 13.11
C ARG A 4 1.97 2.02 12.08
N GLY A 5 3.04 1.30 11.71
CA GLY A 5 3.96 1.76 10.68
C GLY A 5 3.19 2.36 9.50
N VAL A 6 3.65 3.52 9.01
CA VAL A 6 2.93 4.35 8.03
C VAL A 6 2.42 3.49 6.87
N TRP A 7 1.10 3.44 6.67
CA TRP A 7 0.49 2.80 5.51
C TRP A 7 0.97 3.47 4.21
N ARG A 8 1.42 2.67 3.25
CA ARG A 8 2.10 3.15 2.02
C ARG A 8 1.26 3.05 0.74
N GLY A 9 -0.02 2.71 0.86
CA GLY A 9 -0.90 2.46 -0.29
C GLY A 9 -0.97 0.99 -0.70
N VAL A 10 -1.97 0.66 -1.53
CA VAL A 10 -2.27 -0.73 -1.94
C VAL A 10 -1.11 -1.35 -2.72
N ILE A 11 -0.45 -0.56 -3.59
CA ILE A 11 0.62 -1.07 -4.46
C ILE A 11 1.80 -1.59 -3.62
N GLU A 12 2.22 -0.85 -2.60
CA GLU A 12 3.34 -1.27 -1.75
C GLU A 12 2.94 -2.40 -0.79
N ALA A 13 1.73 -2.36 -0.24
CA ALA A 13 1.25 -3.40 0.68
C ALA A 13 1.11 -4.79 0.03
N TYR A 14 0.81 -4.84 -1.27
CA TYR A 14 0.52 -6.08 -1.99
C TYR A 14 1.41 -6.29 -3.22
N ARG A 15 2.60 -5.68 -3.24
CA ARG A 15 3.52 -5.71 -4.40
C ARG A 15 3.81 -7.13 -4.89
N GLU A 16 3.95 -8.11 -3.98
CA GLU A 16 4.21 -9.50 -4.34
C GLU A 16 3.05 -10.20 -5.08
N PHE A 17 1.83 -9.67 -4.96
CA PHE A 17 0.62 -10.23 -5.57
C PHE A 17 0.17 -9.45 -6.80
N LEU A 18 0.77 -8.28 -7.06
CA LEU A 18 0.42 -7.41 -8.17
C LEU A 18 1.42 -7.57 -9.32
N PRO A 19 0.98 -7.46 -10.59
CA PRO A 19 1.86 -7.53 -11.75
C PRO A 19 2.64 -6.20 -11.95
N VAL A 20 3.38 -5.77 -10.94
CA VAL A 20 4.18 -4.55 -10.94
C VAL A 20 5.67 -4.89 -10.88
N SER A 21 6.49 -4.08 -11.55
CA SER A 21 7.95 -4.23 -11.55
C SER A 21 8.61 -3.10 -10.76
N ASP A 22 9.92 -3.17 -10.60
CA ASP A 22 10.70 -2.06 -10.00
C ASP A 22 10.70 -0.81 -10.88
N ARG A 23 10.36 -0.94 -12.17
CA ARG A 23 10.21 0.18 -13.10
C ARG A 23 8.81 0.80 -13.07
N THR A 24 7.85 0.17 -12.40
CA THR A 24 6.48 0.68 -12.32
C THR A 24 6.45 1.85 -11.34
N PRO A 25 6.16 3.09 -11.78
CA PRO A 25 6.07 4.22 -10.88
C PRO A 25 4.87 4.03 -9.95
N VAL A 26 5.10 4.23 -8.65
CA VAL A 26 4.05 4.11 -7.64
C VAL A 26 3.43 5.48 -7.43
N ILE A 27 2.20 5.64 -7.91
CA ILE A 27 1.35 6.81 -7.68
C ILE A 27 0.26 6.36 -6.71
N THR A 28 0.23 6.94 -5.52
CA THR A 28 -0.69 6.54 -4.46
C THR A 28 -1.32 7.75 -3.80
N LEU A 29 -2.55 7.58 -3.31
CA LEU A 29 -3.21 8.51 -2.40
C LEU A 29 -3.27 7.94 -0.98
N LEU A 30 -2.41 6.96 -0.68
CA LEU A 30 -2.46 6.14 0.53
C LEU A 30 -3.79 5.39 0.66
N GLU A 31 -4.38 5.00 -0.47
CA GLU A 31 -5.63 4.25 -0.53
C GLU A 31 -5.50 2.85 0.09
N GLY A 32 -6.63 2.26 0.50
CA GLY A 32 -6.65 0.98 1.21
C GLY A 32 -6.68 1.15 2.73
N ASP A 33 -6.22 0.13 3.46
CA ASP A 33 -6.24 0.04 4.95
C ASP A 33 -7.53 0.56 5.59
N THR A 34 -8.66 0.33 4.93
CA THR A 34 -9.94 0.84 5.39
C THR A 34 -10.39 0.03 6.60
N PRO A 35 -10.70 0.66 7.76
CA PRO A 35 -11.11 -0.07 8.95
C PRO A 35 -12.28 -1.01 8.63
N LEU A 36 -12.16 -2.26 9.08
CA LEU A 36 -13.24 -3.23 9.05
C LEU A 36 -13.92 -3.21 10.43
N ILE A 37 -15.18 -2.79 10.47
CA ILE A 37 -16.03 -2.78 11.66
C ILE A 37 -16.96 -3.99 11.63
#